data_AF-A0A0G1YLE3-F1
#
_entry.id   AF-A0A0G1YLE3-F1
#
_cell.length_a   1.000
_cell.length_b   1.000
_cell.length_c   1.000
_cell.angle_alpha   90.00
_cell.angle_beta   90.00
_cell.angle_gamma   90.00
#
_symmetry.space_group_name_H-M   'P 1'
#
loop_
_entity.id
_entity.type
_entity.pdbx_description
1 polymer ?
#
loop_
_entity_poly.entity_id
_entity_poly.type
_entity_poly.pdbx_seq_one_letter_code
_entity_poly.pdbx_strand_id
1 'polypeptide(L)' 'MLIKLADLPALREKHKGKKIILAGGAYDILHQGHIDYLRDIKALGDILVVALKSDAEI' A
#
# COMPACT_ATOMS: atom_id res chain seq x y z
N MET A 1 2.05 -6.76 6.75
CA MET A 1 3.53 -6.71 6.75
C MET A 1 3.93 -5.25 6.58
N LEU A 2 4.77 -4.73 7.47
CA LEU A 2 5.36 -3.40 7.31
C LEU A 2 6.73 -3.54 6.65
N ILE A 3 7.04 -2.67 5.71
CA ILE A 3 8.33 -2.63 5.00
C ILE A 3 8.77 -1.18 4.88
N LYS A 4 10.09 -0.94 4.81
CA LYS A 4 10.60 0.40 4.54
C LYS A 4 10.54 0.67 3.03
N LEU A 5 10.54 1.94 2.66
CA LEU A 5 10.60 2.35 1.25
C LEU A 5 11.79 1.72 0.52
N ALA A 6 12.93 1.62 1.19
CA ALA A 6 14.15 1.00 0.66
C ALA A 6 14.00 -0.49 0.32
N ASP A 7 13.00 -1.18 0.89
CA ASP A 7 12.77 -2.61 0.68
C ASP A 7 11.85 -2.89 -0.53
N LEU A 8 11.26 -1.85 -1.16
CA LEU A 8 10.37 -2.01 -2.30
C LEU A 8 11.00 -2.75 -3.50
N PRO A 9 12.27 -2.53 -3.87
CA PRO A 9 12.91 -3.30 -4.94
C PRO A 9 12.96 -4.80 -4.62
N ALA A 10 13.26 -5.17 -3.38
CA ALA A 10 13.31 -6.57 -2.94
C ALA A 10 11.90 -7.20 -2.94
N LEU A 11 10.86 -6.45 -2.56
CA LEU A 11 9.47 -6.89 -2.67
C LEU A 11 9.09 -7.17 -4.13
N ARG A 12 9.46 -6.27 -5.05
CA ARG A 12 9.19 -6.43 -6.49
C ARG A 12 9.90 -7.65 -7.07
N GLU A 13 11.15 -7.87 -6.69
CA GLU A 13 11.93 -9.02 -7.12
C GLU A 13 11.33 -10.34 -6.60
N LYS A 14 10.99 -10.39 -5.32
CA LYS A 14 10.36 -11.55 -4.67
C LYS A 14 9.01 -11.92 -5.30
N HIS A 15 8.27 -10.94 -5.78
CA HIS A 15 6.95 -11.12 -6.38
C HIS A 15 6.94 -10.85 -7.88
N LYS A 16 8.02 -11.25 -8.58
CA LYS A 16 8.08 -11.19 -10.05
C LYS A 16 6.84 -11.82 -10.70
N GLY A 17 6.30 -11.15 -11.71
CA GLY A 17 5.10 -11.57 -12.43
C GLY A 17 3.77 -11.26 -11.73
N LYS A 18 3.78 -10.72 -10.50
CA LYS A 18 2.59 -10.24 -9.80
C LYS A 18 2.37 -8.75 -10.05
N LYS A 19 1.11 -8.35 -10.24
CA LYS A 19 0.73 -6.95 -10.37
C LYS A 19 0.67 -6.31 -8.99
N ILE A 20 1.64 -5.45 -8.70
CA ILE A 20 1.72 -4.69 -7.45
C ILE A 20 1.04 -3.33 -7.65
N ILE A 21 0.09 -3.01 -6.79
CA ILE A 21 -0.64 -1.74 -6.77
C ILE A 21 -0.21 -0.95 -5.54
N LEU A 22 0.06 0.34 -5.72
CA LEU A 22 0.38 1.27 -4.64
C LEU A 22 -0.82 2.17 -4.37
N ALA A 23 -1.26 2.24 -3.11
CA ALA A 23 -2.23 3.22 -2.64
C ALA A 23 -1.54 4.20 -1.69
N GLY A 24 -1.68 5.50 -1.96
CA GLY A 24 -1.29 6.56 -1.04
C GLY A 24 -2.47 7.04 -0.20
N GLY A 25 -2.20 7.77 0.88
CA GLY A 25 -3.22 8.41 1.71
C GLY A 25 -2.68 8.79 3.08
N ALA A 26 -3.42 9.64 3.80
CA ALA A 26 -3.07 10.02 5.18
C ALA A 26 -3.48 8.93 6.17
N TYR A 27 -4.64 8.30 5.99
CA TYR A 27 -5.17 7.20 6.80
C TYR A 27 -5.16 7.44 8.32
N ASP A 28 -5.24 8.70 8.76
CA ASP A 28 -5.18 9.11 10.17
C ASP A 28 -6.33 8.48 11.00
N ILE A 29 -7.57 8.74 10.60
CA ILE A 29 -8.76 8.06 11.14
C ILE A 29 -9.32 7.12 10.08
N LEU A 30 -9.20 5.82 10.34
CA LEU A 30 -9.82 4.81 9.47
C LEU A 30 -11.34 4.84 9.62
N HIS A 31 -12.02 4.81 8.48
CA HIS A 31 -13.48 4.73 8.40
C HIS A 31 -13.88 3.92 7.18
N GLN A 32 -15.17 3.60 7.07
CA GLN A 32 -15.71 2.71 6.04
C GLN A 32 -15.26 3.09 4.61
N GLY A 33 -15.26 4.39 4.28
CA GLY A 33 -14.77 4.87 2.98
C GLY A 33 -13.32 4.45 2.64
N HIS A 34 -12.40 4.46 3.61
CA HIS A 34 -11.02 3.97 3.37
C HIS A 34 -10.99 2.47 3.11
N ILE A 35 -11.82 1.70 3.82
CA ILE A 35 -11.88 0.25 3.65
C ILE A 35 -12.41 -0.11 2.26
N ASP A 36 -13.49 0.54 1.82
CA ASP A 36 -14.06 0.28 0.50
C ASP A 36 -13.10 0.71 -0.61
N TYR A 37 -12.47 1.87 -0.47
CA TYR A 37 -11.40 2.31 -1.37
C TYR A 37 -10.25 1.30 -1.48
N LEU A 38 -9.72 0.82 -0.36
CA LEU A 38 -8.62 -0.14 -0.36
C LEU A 38 -9.04 -1.51 -0.92
N ARG A 39 -10.30 -1.92 -0.73
CA ARG A 39 -10.86 -3.14 -1.34
C ARG A 39 -10.92 -3.03 -2.86
N ASP A 40 -11.44 -1.91 -3.37
CA ASP A 40 -11.57 -1.67 -4.80
C ASP A 40 -10.19 -1.69 -5.48
N ILE A 41 -9.20 -1.04 -4.87
CA ILE A 41 -7.82 -1.04 -5.37
C ILE A 41 -7.20 -2.43 -5.29
N LYS A 42 -7.41 -3.17 -4.19
CA LYS A 42 -6.88 -4.52 -4.05
C LYS A 42 -7.40 -5.47 -5.14
N ALA A 43 -8.60 -5.23 -5.68
CA ALA A 43 -9.16 -6.00 -6.79
C ALA A 43 -8.42 -5.76 -8.12
N LEU A 44 -7.68 -4.65 -8.26
CA LEU A 44 -6.98 -4.30 -9.50
C LEU A 44 -5.63 -5.00 -9.67
N GLY A 45 -5.16 -5.75 -8.68
CA GLY A 45 -3.87 -6.46 -8.76
C GLY A 45 -3.69 -7.54 -7.69
N ASP A 46 -2.54 -8.19 -7.72
CA ASP A 46 -2.23 -9.29 -6.82
C ASP A 46 -1.82 -8.80 -5.44
N ILE A 47 -1.05 -7.71 -5.37
CA ILE A 47 -0.46 -7.20 -4.13
C ILE A 47 -0.81 -5.72 -4.00
N LEU A 48 -1.36 -5.33 -2.84
CA LEU A 48 -1.60 -3.94 -2.48
C LEU A 48 -0.54 -3.50 -1.47
N VAL A 49 0.19 -2.44 -1.80
CA VAL A 49 1.10 -1.72 -0.91
C VAL A 49 0.44 -0.40 -0.54
N VAL A 50 0.30 -0.12 0.75
CA VAL A 50 -0.27 1.14 1.24
C VAL A 50 0.87 1.98 1.79
N ALA A 51 1.07 3.17 1.23
CA ALA A 51 2.03 4.14 1.73
C ALA A 51 1.41 4.92 2.89
N LEU A 52 2.02 4.79 4.08
CA LEU A 52 1.66 5.55 5.26
C LEU A 52 2.70 6.65 5.46
N LYS A 53 2.23 7.87 5.76
CA LYS A 53 3.12 8.98 6.11
C LYS A 53 3.62 8.84 7.54
N SER A 54 4.81 9.37 7.80
CA SER A 54 5.35 9.54 9.14
C SER A 54 4.74 10.78 9.79
N ASP A 55 4.49 10.73 11.11
CA ASP A 55 4.03 11.88 11.90
C ASP A 55 5.01 13.06 11.88
N ALA A 56 6.30 12.78 11.63
CA ALA A 56 7.34 13.81 11.54
C ALA A 56 7.27 14.65 10.25
N GLU A 57 6.38 14.32 9.33
CA GLU A 57 6.23 14.97 8.01
C GLU A 57 4.82 15.58 7.80
N ILE A 58 4.07 15.84 8.89
CA ILE A 58 2.76 16.51 8.87
C ILE A 58 2.87 17.90 9.51
#